data_AF-A0A7X6BIA9-F1
#
_entry.id   AF-A0A7X6BIA9-F1
#
_cell.length_a   1.000
_cell.length_b   1.000
_cell.length_c   1.000
_cell.angle_alpha   90.00
_cell.angle_beta   90.00
_cell.angle_gamma   90.00
#
_symmetry.space_group_name_H-M   'P 1'
#
loop_
_entity.id
_entity.type
_entity.pdbx_description
1 polymer ?
#
loop_
_entity_poly.entity_id
_entity_poly.type
_entity_poly.pdbx_seq_one_letter_code
_entity_poly.pdbx_strand_id
1 'polypeptide(L)'
;MYKASQQLIDILLSNGFKEHTSSSCPEHWDLLQEKGFYDPQSVKRDLRFRRLTIFFNYINICIRYNSAAYYKTTYKLLESEIKSLILFTKLPTSLRTFLKHHNVYPTGIIEYIEKYNDEDLAALPSRSRETIKHLKQLL
;
A
#
# COMPACT_ATOMS: atom_id res chain seq x y z
N MET A 1 13.64 -2.96 5.66
CA MET A 1 12.47 -3.87 5.48
C MET A 1 11.57 -3.73 6.69
N TYR A 2 10.26 -3.77 6.51
CA TYR A 2 9.25 -3.53 7.55
C TYR A 2 8.44 -4.81 7.81
N LYS A 3 8.40 -5.28 9.06
CA LYS A 3 7.53 -6.39 9.50
C LYS A 3 6.21 -5.84 10.03
N ALA A 4 5.24 -6.71 10.29
CA ALA A 4 4.07 -6.34 11.10
C ALA A 4 4.54 -5.82 12.47
N SER A 5 4.29 -4.56 12.78
CA SER A 5 4.71 -3.89 14.01
C SER A 5 3.91 -2.60 14.22
N GLN A 6 3.88 -2.09 15.45
CA GLN A 6 3.26 -0.79 15.75
C GLN A 6 3.87 0.32 14.88
N GLN A 7 5.19 0.33 14.69
CA GLN A 7 5.87 1.32 13.84
C GLN A 7 5.31 1.34 12.40
N LEU A 8 5.08 0.17 11.79
CA LEU A 8 4.52 0.10 10.44
C LEU A 8 3.06 0.60 10.42
N ILE A 9 2.28 0.30 11.46
CA ILE A 9 0.92 0.83 11.60
C ILE A 9 0.93 2.36 11.66
N ASP A 10 1.81 2.95 12.47
CA ASP A 10 1.91 4.40 12.64
C ASP A 10 2.30 5.11 11.33
N ILE A 11 3.23 4.51 10.58
CA ILE A 11 3.61 5.01 9.25
C ILE A 11 2.39 5.02 8.30
N LEU A 12 1.60 3.95 8.27
CA LEU A 12 0.46 3.87 7.37
C LEU A 12 -0.67 4.83 7.80
N LEU A 13 -0.99 4.89 9.10
CA LEU A 13 -2.01 5.80 9.63
C LEU A 13 -1.66 7.27 9.36
N SER A 14 -0.40 7.67 9.59
CA SER A 14 0.07 9.03 9.32
C SER A 14 0.03 9.40 7.83
N ASN A 15 -0.03 8.41 6.94
CA ASN A 15 -0.08 8.61 5.48
C ASN A 15 -1.47 8.35 4.86
N GLY A 16 -2.52 8.46 5.68
CA GLY A 16 -3.91 8.54 5.22
C GLY A 16 -4.67 7.21 5.19
N PHE A 17 -4.04 6.11 5.59
CA PHE A 17 -4.80 4.89 5.89
C PHE A 17 -5.63 5.10 7.15
N LYS A 18 -6.79 4.45 7.20
CA LYS A 18 -7.71 4.50 8.34
C LYS A 18 -7.82 3.13 8.98
N GLU A 19 -7.96 3.15 10.30
CA GLU A 19 -8.28 1.97 11.07
C GLU A 19 -9.65 1.41 10.66
N HIS A 20 -9.73 0.09 10.54
CA HIS A 20 -10.97 -0.62 10.24
C HIS A 20 -11.18 -1.91 11.04
N THR A 21 -10.23 -2.24 11.93
CA THR A 21 -10.23 -3.46 12.74
C THR A 21 -11.52 -3.60 13.57
N SER A 22 -12.07 -2.50 14.11
CA SER A 22 -13.31 -2.53 14.89
C SER A 22 -14.52 -3.07 14.12
N SER A 23 -14.51 -2.94 12.79
CA SER A 23 -15.59 -3.45 11.93
C SER A 23 -15.30 -4.85 11.40
N SER A 24 -14.02 -5.19 11.16
CA SER A 24 -13.64 -6.46 10.53
C SER A 24 -13.38 -7.58 11.55
N CYS A 25 -12.85 -7.23 12.73
CA CYS A 25 -12.43 -8.12 13.80
C CYS A 25 -12.64 -7.43 15.16
N PRO A 26 -13.90 -7.23 15.62
CA PRO A 26 -14.21 -6.48 16.83
C PRO A 26 -13.45 -6.98 18.07
N GLU A 27 -13.35 -8.31 18.25
CA GLU A 27 -12.62 -8.91 19.37
C GLU A 27 -11.14 -8.52 19.42
N HIS A 28 -10.49 -8.42 18.24
CA HIS A 28 -9.11 -7.96 18.16
C HIS A 28 -8.97 -6.45 18.35
N TRP A 29 -10.00 -5.69 18.01
CA TRP A 29 -10.05 -4.27 18.31
C TRP A 29 -10.16 -4.01 19.81
N ASP A 30 -11.04 -4.73 20.50
CA ASP A 30 -11.19 -4.62 21.95
C ASP A 30 -9.88 -4.98 22.65
N LEU A 31 -9.25 -6.09 22.27
CA LEU A 31 -7.93 -6.48 22.78
C LEU A 31 -6.84 -5.44 22.50
N LEU A 32 -6.88 -4.77 21.34
CA LEU A 32 -5.96 -3.69 21.03
C LEU A 32 -6.18 -2.47 21.94
N GLN A 33 -7.44 -2.11 22.23
CA GLN A 33 -7.76 -1.01 23.14
C GLN A 33 -7.30 -1.32 24.57
N GLU A 34 -7.51 -2.55 25.03
CA GLU A 34 -7.06 -3.01 26.36
C GLU A 34 -5.53 -2.97 26.49
N LYS A 35 -4.81 -3.43 25.47
CA LYS A 35 -3.33 -3.45 25.48
C LYS A 35 -2.71 -2.07 25.33
N GLY A 36 -3.37 -1.16 24.59
CA GLY A 36 -2.84 0.15 24.24
C GLY A 36 -1.75 0.15 23.17
N PHE A 37 -1.33 -1.02 22.67
CA PHE A 37 -0.35 -1.15 21.59
C PHE A 37 -0.59 -2.40 20.73
N TYR A 38 -0.13 -2.36 19.49
CA TYR A 38 -0.22 -3.48 18.56
C TYR A 38 0.92 -4.49 18.76
N ASP A 39 0.53 -5.71 19.15
CA ASP A 39 1.41 -6.88 19.19
C ASP A 39 1.03 -7.88 18.07
N PRO A 40 1.89 -8.06 17.05
CA PRO A 40 1.62 -8.97 15.93
C PRO A 40 1.63 -10.46 16.33
N GLN A 41 2.02 -10.85 17.54
CA GLN A 41 1.92 -12.24 17.98
C GLN A 41 0.51 -12.60 18.46
N SER A 42 -0.30 -11.62 18.81
CA SER A 42 -1.58 -11.86 19.50
C SER A 42 -2.76 -11.08 18.93
N VAL A 43 -2.52 -9.99 18.20
CA VAL A 43 -3.56 -9.10 17.69
C VAL A 43 -3.54 -9.10 16.17
N LYS A 44 -4.73 -9.09 15.54
CA LYS A 44 -4.89 -8.77 14.12
C LYS A 44 -5.33 -7.32 13.96
N ARG A 45 -4.94 -6.67 12.86
CA ARG A 45 -5.45 -5.34 12.47
C ARG A 45 -5.73 -5.28 10.98
N ASP A 46 -6.60 -4.40 10.53
CA ASP A 46 -6.67 -4.01 9.12
C ASP A 46 -6.78 -2.50 8.94
N LEU A 47 -5.97 -1.99 8.02
CA LEU A 47 -5.96 -0.59 7.64
C LEU A 47 -6.48 -0.45 6.20
N ARG A 48 -7.25 0.61 5.95
CA ARG A 48 -7.90 0.84 4.67
C ARG A 48 -7.63 2.22 4.10
N PHE A 49 -7.42 2.26 2.79
CA PHE A 49 -7.50 3.47 2.00
C PHE A 49 -8.32 3.19 0.74
N ARG A 50 -9.55 3.70 0.69
CA ARG A 50 -10.50 3.43 -0.40
C ARG A 50 -10.67 1.92 -0.62
N ARG A 51 -10.28 1.40 -1.79
CA ARG A 51 -10.37 -0.01 -2.19
C ARG A 51 -9.09 -0.81 -1.92
N LEU A 52 -8.11 -0.20 -1.26
CA LEU A 52 -6.88 -0.85 -0.81
C LEU A 52 -7.04 -1.19 0.68
N THR A 53 -6.82 -2.45 1.02
CA THR A 53 -6.84 -2.93 2.40
C THR A 53 -5.57 -3.70 2.70
N ILE A 54 -4.93 -3.36 3.82
CA ILE A 54 -3.76 -4.03 4.35
C ILE A 54 -4.19 -4.73 5.62
N PHE A 55 -4.19 -6.05 5.60
CA PHE A 55 -4.48 -6.90 6.75
C PHE A 55 -3.17 -7.30 7.41
N PHE A 56 -3.10 -7.07 8.70
CA PHE A 56 -2.08 -7.58 9.60
C PHE A 56 -2.66 -8.79 10.33
N ASN A 57 -2.52 -9.96 9.70
CA ASN A 57 -2.96 -11.23 10.25
C ASN A 57 -1.81 -11.81 11.09
N TYR A 58 -1.67 -11.29 12.30
CA TYR A 58 -0.51 -11.54 13.16
C TYR A 58 0.80 -11.06 12.50
N ILE A 59 1.80 -11.95 12.39
CA ILE A 59 3.07 -11.67 11.72
C ILE A 59 2.94 -11.52 10.19
N ASN A 60 1.82 -11.95 9.61
CA ASN A 60 1.60 -11.90 8.16
C ASN A 60 0.92 -10.59 7.76
N ILE A 61 1.40 -10.01 6.67
CA ILE A 61 0.82 -8.85 5.99
C ILE A 61 0.18 -9.34 4.69
N CYS A 62 -1.14 -9.21 4.58
CA CYS A 62 -1.90 -9.56 3.38
C CYS A 62 -2.53 -8.30 2.78
N ILE A 63 -2.41 -8.11 1.46
CA ILE A 63 -2.88 -6.89 0.80
C ILE A 63 -3.89 -7.21 -0.29
N ARG A 64 -5.02 -6.50 -0.27
CA ARG A 64 -6.07 -6.55 -1.30
C ARG A 64 -6.20 -5.20 -1.97
N TYR A 65 -6.43 -5.20 -3.28
CA TYR A 65 -6.75 -3.99 -4.03
C TYR A 65 -7.81 -4.27 -5.08
N ASN A 66 -8.97 -3.61 -4.96
CA ASN A 66 -10.06 -3.67 -5.94
C ASN A 66 -10.51 -5.12 -6.28
N SER A 67 -10.34 -6.05 -5.34
CA SER A 67 -10.63 -7.48 -5.45
C SER A 67 -10.84 -8.09 -4.06
N ALA A 68 -11.54 -9.22 -4.00
CA ALA A 68 -11.67 -10.04 -2.80
C ALA A 68 -10.41 -10.87 -2.49
N ALA A 69 -9.57 -11.14 -3.50
CA ALA A 69 -8.35 -11.92 -3.35
C ALA A 69 -7.17 -11.07 -2.88
N TYR A 70 -6.26 -11.69 -2.10
CA TYR A 70 -4.96 -11.08 -1.80
C TYR A 70 -4.10 -11.12 -3.06
N TYR A 71 -3.59 -9.97 -3.49
CA TYR A 71 -2.57 -9.94 -4.55
C TYR A 71 -1.15 -10.10 -3.96
N LYS A 72 -1.00 -9.90 -2.65
CA LYS A 72 0.26 -10.10 -1.93
C LYS A 72 0.00 -10.61 -0.51
N THR A 73 0.76 -11.62 -0.12
CA THR A 73 0.88 -12.13 1.26
C THR A 73 2.37 -12.27 1.58
N THR A 74 2.83 -11.69 2.68
CA THR A 74 4.25 -11.66 3.05
C THR A 74 4.42 -11.49 4.56
N TYR A 75 5.60 -11.82 5.09
CA TYR A 75 5.98 -11.52 6.48
C TYR A 75 6.70 -10.16 6.63
N LYS A 76 7.07 -9.53 5.50
CA LYS A 76 7.76 -8.24 5.47
C LYS A 76 7.54 -7.49 4.15
N LEU A 77 7.57 -6.16 4.22
CA LEU A 77 7.55 -5.24 3.09
C LEU A 77 8.92 -4.58 2.90
N LEU A 78 9.30 -4.37 1.64
CA LEU A 78 10.47 -3.56 1.29
C LEU A 78 10.16 -2.07 1.51
N GLU A 79 11.21 -1.26 1.64
CA GLU A 79 11.04 0.18 1.78
C GLU A 79 10.37 0.81 0.55
N SER A 80 10.73 0.37 -0.66
CA SER A 80 10.09 0.78 -1.91
C SER A 80 8.60 0.43 -1.95
N GLU A 81 8.18 -0.68 -1.33
CA GLU A 81 6.77 -1.06 -1.23
C GLU A 81 6.00 -0.15 -0.28
N ILE A 82 6.60 0.22 0.87
CA ILE A 82 6.01 1.21 1.78
C ILE A 82 5.90 2.57 1.10
N LYS A 83 6.96 3.03 0.42
CA LYS A 83 6.94 4.27 -0.37
C LYS A 83 5.86 4.23 -1.45
N SER A 84 5.70 3.10 -2.14
CA SER A 84 4.64 2.91 -3.15
C SER A 84 3.24 3.02 -2.53
N LEU A 85 3.00 2.39 -1.38
CA LEU A 85 1.72 2.46 -0.67
C LEU A 85 1.39 3.89 -0.23
N ILE A 86 2.38 4.63 0.27
CA ILE A 86 2.25 6.05 0.65
C ILE A 86 1.99 6.92 -0.58
N LEU A 87 2.74 6.73 -1.67
CA LEU A 87 2.52 7.46 -2.91
C LEU A 87 1.09 7.23 -3.44
N PHE A 88 0.61 5.99 -3.38
CA PHE A 88 -0.73 5.61 -3.84
C PHE A 88 -1.85 6.40 -3.14
N THR A 89 -1.69 6.76 -1.85
CA THR A 89 -2.70 7.56 -1.13
C THR A 89 -2.77 9.00 -1.65
N LYS A 90 -1.67 9.51 -2.21
CA LYS A 90 -1.54 10.87 -2.76
C LYS A 90 -1.96 10.98 -4.22
N LEU A 91 -2.00 9.87 -4.97
CA LEU A 91 -2.34 9.91 -6.39
C LEU A 91 -3.81 10.31 -6.62
N PRO A 92 -4.13 11.10 -7.66
CA PRO A 92 -5.50 11.27 -8.13
C PRO A 92 -6.05 9.99 -8.76
N THR A 93 -7.37 9.91 -8.91
CA THR A 93 -8.04 8.72 -9.48
C THR A 93 -7.59 8.41 -10.91
N SER A 94 -7.31 9.43 -11.73
CA SER A 94 -6.81 9.26 -13.10
C SER A 94 -5.48 8.49 -13.14
N LEU A 95 -4.51 8.84 -12.30
CA LEU A 95 -3.21 8.16 -12.22
C LEU A 95 -3.34 6.74 -11.67
N ARG A 96 -4.21 6.53 -10.66
CA ARG A 96 -4.49 5.16 -10.17
C ARG A 96 -5.10 4.27 -11.24
N THR A 97 -6.01 4.82 -12.06
CA THR A 97 -6.60 4.10 -13.19
C THR A 97 -5.54 3.78 -14.25
N PHE A 98 -4.67 4.73 -14.57
CA PHE A 98 -3.53 4.50 -15.47
C PHE A 98 -2.65 3.33 -14.99
N LEU A 99 -2.23 3.34 -13.73
CA LEU A 99 -1.42 2.28 -13.12
C LEU A 99 -2.14 0.93 -13.18
N LYS A 100 -3.45 0.90 -12.89
CA LYS A 100 -4.26 -0.30 -13.01
C LYS A 100 -4.28 -0.85 -14.44
N HIS A 101 -4.42 0.00 -15.46
CA HIS A 101 -4.35 -0.43 -16.86
C HIS A 101 -2.99 -1.00 -17.26
N HIS A 102 -1.94 -0.61 -16.54
CA HIS A 102 -0.57 -1.13 -16.73
C HIS A 102 -0.27 -2.32 -15.79
N ASN A 103 -1.28 -2.88 -15.14
CA ASN A 103 -1.15 -3.98 -14.17
C ASN A 103 -0.19 -3.70 -13.00
N VAL A 104 -0.08 -2.43 -12.61
CA VAL A 104 0.77 -2.00 -11.50
C VAL A 104 -0.04 -1.99 -10.21
N TYR A 105 0.33 -2.87 -9.26
CA TYR A 105 -0.28 -2.90 -7.94
C TYR A 105 0.27 -1.78 -7.02
N PRO A 106 -0.48 -1.38 -5.97
CA PRO A 106 -0.08 -0.30 -5.07
C PRO A 106 1.30 -0.45 -4.40
N THR A 107 1.83 -1.67 -4.28
CA THR A 107 3.18 -1.91 -3.72
C THR A 107 4.31 -1.79 -4.75
N GLY A 108 4.02 -1.75 -6.05
CA GLY A 108 5.01 -1.77 -7.13
C GLY A 108 5.14 -0.45 -7.90
N ILE A 109 4.57 0.64 -7.39
CA ILE A 109 4.53 1.93 -8.11
C ILE A 109 5.93 2.51 -8.29
N ILE A 110 6.75 2.51 -7.24
CA ILE A 110 8.13 3.03 -7.30
C ILE A 110 8.95 2.26 -8.35
N GLU A 111 8.96 0.92 -8.23
CA GLU A 111 9.67 0.04 -9.17
C GLU A 111 9.20 0.24 -10.62
N TYR A 112 7.89 0.39 -10.83
CA TYR A 112 7.33 0.65 -12.15
C TYR A 112 7.83 1.98 -12.75
N ILE A 113 7.90 3.04 -11.94
CA ILE A 113 8.37 4.36 -12.38
C ILE A 113 9.87 4.35 -12.68
N GLU A 114 10.65 3.71 -11.81
CA GLU A 114 12.12 3.65 -11.90
C GLU A 114 12.61 2.78 -13.06
N LYS A 115 11.79 1.82 -13.54
CA LYS A 115 12.12 0.97 -14.69
C LYS A 115 12.43 1.78 -15.96
N TYR A 116 11.78 2.92 -16.17
CA TYR A 116 11.91 3.69 -17.42
C TYR A 116 13.08 4.65 -17.34
N ASN A 117 14.12 4.46 -18.14
CA ASN A 117 15.15 5.49 -18.37
C ASN A 117 14.65 6.53 -19.41
N ASP A 118 15.47 7.53 -19.74
CA ASP A 118 15.07 8.59 -20.68
C ASP A 118 14.86 8.07 -22.12
N GLU A 119 15.60 7.03 -22.53
CA GLU A 119 15.45 6.38 -23.83
C GLU A 119 14.15 5.57 -23.90
N ASP A 120 13.82 4.81 -22.85
CA ASP A 120 12.57 4.07 -22.73
C ASP A 120 11.36 5.02 -22.79
N LEU A 121 11.47 6.16 -22.10
CA LEU A 121 10.44 7.20 -22.12
C LEU A 121 10.23 7.75 -23.54
N ALA A 122 11.30 7.93 -24.32
CA ALA A 122 11.20 8.45 -25.68
C ALA A 122 10.44 7.50 -26.61
N ALA A 123 10.52 6.19 -26.37
CA ALA A 123 9.83 5.15 -27.15
C ALA A 123 8.33 4.99 -26.81
N LEU A 124 7.85 5.59 -25.71
CA LEU A 124 6.45 5.47 -25.30
C LEU A 124 5.52 6.42 -26.07
N PRO A 125 4.24 6.06 -26.23
CA PRO A 125 3.20 6.98 -26.67
C PRO A 125 3.16 8.24 -25.80
N SER A 126 2.90 9.40 -26.41
CA SER A 126 2.98 10.73 -25.76
C SER A 126 2.29 10.77 -24.39
N ARG A 127 1.06 10.27 -24.32
CA ARG A 127 0.25 10.25 -23.09
C ARG A 127 0.87 9.41 -21.97
N SER A 128 1.39 8.22 -22.28
CA SER A 128 2.05 7.36 -21.29
C SER A 128 3.36 7.97 -20.82
N ARG A 129 4.14 8.54 -21.75
CA ARG A 129 5.39 9.25 -21.45
C ARG A 129 5.16 10.43 -20.49
N GLU A 130 4.19 11.29 -20.78
CA GLU A 130 3.83 12.43 -19.93
C GLU A 130 3.35 11.97 -18.55
N THR A 131 2.55 10.90 -18.50
CA THR A 131 2.05 10.36 -17.24
C THR A 131 3.18 9.82 -16.36
N ILE A 132 4.13 9.07 -16.94
CA ILE A 132 5.27 8.54 -16.18
C ILE A 132 6.21 9.68 -15.77
N LYS A 133 6.45 10.67 -16.63
CA LYS A 133 7.22 11.88 -16.25
C LYS A 133 6.58 12.61 -15.08
N HIS A 134 5.26 12.76 -15.07
CA HIS A 134 4.54 13.35 -13.95
C HIS A 134 4.67 12.50 -12.68
N LEU A 135 4.55 11.17 -12.78
CA LEU A 135 4.75 10.27 -11.64
C LEU A 135 6.17 10.36 -11.07
N LYS A 136 7.21 10.51 -11.91
CA LYS A 136 8.60 10.71 -11.48
C LYS A 136 8.78 11.97 -10.64
N GLN A 137 8.02 13.04 -10.92
CA GLN A 137 8.08 14.29 -10.16
C GLN A 137 7.45 14.18 -8.76
N LEU A 138 6.73 13.08 -8.48
CA LEU A 138 6.10 12.82 -7.17
C LEU A 138 6.97 11.96 -6.26
N LEU A 139 8.13 11.48 -6.74
CA LEU A 139 9.13 10.73 -5.98
C LEU A 139 10.00 11.69 -5.17
#